data_AF-A0A931YFU7-F1
#
_entry.id   AF-A0A931YFU7-F1
#
_cell.length_a   1.000
_cell.length_b   1.000
_cell.length_c   1.000
_cell.angle_alpha   90.00
_cell.angle_beta   90.00
_cell.angle_gamma   90.00
#
_symmetry.space_group_name_H-M   'P 1'
#
loop_
_entity.id
_entity.type
_entity.pdbx_description
1 polymer ?
#
loop_
_entity_poly.entity_id
_entity_poly.type
_entity_poly.pdbx_seq_one_letter_code
_entity_poly.pdbx_strand_id
1 'polypeptide(L)' 'MKVTLAPAIAVLALALLGASLAAQGQPGTTLPRIGVQPTKIELVVNLKTAKALGLTLPRSILARADRLIE' A
#
# COMPACT_ATOMS: atom_id res chain seq x y z
N MET A 1 -47.97 -12.09 42.96
CA MET A 1 -48.40 -11.03 42.03
C MET A 1 -47.27 -10.81 41.04
N LYS A 2 -47.52 -11.06 39.75
CA LYS A 2 -46.51 -11.01 38.67
C LYS A 2 -46.16 -9.55 38.38
N VAL A 3 -44.92 -9.15 38.67
CA VAL A 3 -44.37 -7.88 38.20
C VAL A 3 -43.95 -8.09 36.75
N THR A 4 -44.88 -7.85 35.84
CA THR A 4 -44.61 -7.78 34.40
C THR A 4 -44.07 -6.38 34.11
N LEU A 5 -42.79 -6.13 34.40
CA LEU A 5 -42.14 -4.88 34.05
C LEU A 5 -41.55 -5.03 32.64
N ALA A 6 -42.17 -4.31 31.71
CA ALA A 6 -42.01 -4.41 30.27
C ALA A 6 -40.54 -4.36 29.77
N PRO A 7 -40.23 -5.01 28.63
CA PRO A 7 -38.89 -5.08 28.01
C PRO A 7 -38.30 -3.74 27.52
N ALA A 8 -38.94 -2.61 27.83
CA ALA A 8 -38.51 -1.29 27.38
C ALA A 8 -37.23 -0.79 28.09
N ILE A 9 -37.01 -1.19 29.34
CA ILE A 9 -35.85 -0.71 30.13
C ILE A 9 -34.54 -1.37 29.68
N ALA A 10 -34.59 -2.61 29.16
CA ALA A 10 -33.40 -3.31 28.66
C ALA A 10 -32.83 -2.70 27.37
N VAL A 11 -33.68 -2.10 26.53
CA VAL A 11 -33.25 -1.48 25.25
C VAL A 11 -32.51 -0.17 25.50
N LEU A 12 -32.88 0.58 26.54
CA LEU A 12 -32.28 1.89 26.85
C LEU A 12 -30.81 1.77 27.32
N ALA A 13 -30.44 0.65 27.96
CA ALA A 13 -29.05 0.39 28.37
C ALA A 13 -28.14 0.03 27.19
N LEU A 14 -28.69 -0.55 26.11
CA LEU A 14 -27.92 -0.94 24.93
C LEU A 14 -27.62 0.24 23.99
N ALA A 15 -28.39 1.34 24.09
CA ALA A 15 -28.18 2.54 23.28
C ALA A 15 -26.96 3.38 23.73
N LEU A 16 -26.63 3.37 25.03
CA LEU A 16 -25.48 4.12 25.56
C LEU A 16 -24.12 3.41 25.35
N LEU A 17 -24.13 2.11 25.04
CA LEU A 17 -22.92 1.34 24.70
C LEU A 17 -22.67 1.25 23.18
N GLY A 18 -23.52 1.86 22.35
CA GLY A 18 -23.38 1.85 20.88
C GLY A 18 -22.73 3.11 20.28
N ALA A 19 -22.71 4.23 21.01
CA ALA A 19 -22.30 5.54 20.46
C ALA A 19 -20.80 5.85 20.58
N SER A 20 -20.01 5.01 21.28
CA SER A 20 -18.57 5.27 21.48
C SER A 20 -17.67 4.63 20.41
N LEU A 21 -18.22 3.91 19.44
CA LEU A 21 -17.44 3.25 18.37
C LEU A 21 -17.54 3.92 16.99
N ALA A 22 -18.18 5.10 16.89
CA ALA A 22 -18.28 5.84 15.62
C ALA A 22 -17.40 7.11 15.58
N ALA A 23 -16.70 7.46 16.66
CA ALA A 23 -15.96 8.70 16.79
C ALA A 23 -14.44 8.55 16.54
N GLN A 24 -14.06 7.71 15.58
CA GLN A 24 -12.79 7.88 14.87
C GLN A 24 -13.04 7.52 13.40
N GLY A 25 -13.54 8.47 12.63
CA GLY A 25 -13.08 8.56 11.25
C GLY A 25 -11.59 8.82 11.32
N GLN A 26 -10.76 7.77 11.32
CA GLN A 26 -9.32 7.91 11.21
C GLN A 26 -9.07 8.68 9.91
N PRO A 27 -8.51 9.91 9.96
CA PRO A 27 -8.26 10.66 8.74
C PRO A 27 -7.29 9.86 7.88
N GLY A 28 -7.81 9.31 6.78
CA GLY A 28 -7.05 8.78 5.65
C GLY A 28 -5.73 8.12 6.04
N THR A 29 -5.76 7.09 6.89
CA THR A 29 -4.58 6.25 7.09
C THR A 29 -4.38 5.44 5.82
N THR A 30 -3.71 6.09 4.87
CA THR A 30 -2.77 5.54 3.92
C THR A 30 -2.57 4.06 4.20
N LEU A 31 -3.10 3.22 3.30
CA LEU A 31 -2.78 1.79 3.28
C LEU A 31 -1.30 1.64 3.58
N PRO A 32 -0.89 0.76 4.50
CA PRO A 32 0.52 0.65 4.80
C PRO A 32 1.18 0.31 3.46
N ARG A 33 2.03 1.23 2.97
CA ARG A 33 2.87 1.03 1.80
C ARG A 33 3.88 -0.05 2.20
N ILE A 34 3.41 -1.28 2.40
CA ILE A 34 4.25 -2.46 2.52
C ILE A 34 4.53 -2.91 1.09
N GLY A 35 5.07 -1.97 0.31
CA GLY A 35 5.84 -2.28 -0.85
C GLY A 35 7.26 -2.38 -0.34
N VAL A 36 7.80 -3.60 -0.32
CA VAL A 36 9.26 -3.80 -0.24
C VAL A 36 9.89 -2.93 -1.32
N GLN A 37 10.46 -1.79 -0.93
CA GLN A 37 11.21 -0.96 -1.87
C GLN A 37 12.45 -1.76 -2.25
N PRO A 38 12.73 -1.94 -3.55
CA PRO A 38 13.96 -2.57 -3.96
C PRO A 38 15.11 -1.70 -3.46
N THR A 39 15.81 -2.19 -2.45
CA THR A 39 16.91 -1.47 -1.79
C THR A 39 18.11 -1.31 -2.72
N LYS A 40 18.11 -2.04 -3.85
CA LYS A 40 19.14 -1.99 -4.87
C LYS A 40 18.52 -2.17 -6.26
N ILE A 41 18.89 -1.29 -7.17
CA ILE A 41 18.55 -1.38 -8.58
C ILE A 41 19.88 -1.53 -9.33
N GLU A 42 19.95 -2.51 -10.22
CA GLU A 42 21.12 -2.73 -11.09
C GLU A 42 20.72 -2.42 -12.53
N LEU A 43 21.53 -1.59 -13.19
CA LEU A 43 21.32 -1.23 -14.59
C LEU A 43 22.14 -2.17 -15.48
N VAL A 44 21.45 -3.06 -16.19
CA VAL A 44 22.06 -4.00 -17.15
C VAL A 44 21.73 -3.60 -18.58
N VAL A 45 22.75 -3.45 -19.42
CA VAL A 45 22.61 -3.04 -20.82
C VAL A 45 23.07 -4.16 -21.75
N ASN A 46 22.22 -4.58 -22.68
CA ASN A 46 22.56 -5.54 -23.73
C ASN A 46 22.94 -4.80 -25.03
N LEU A 47 24.24 -4.74 -25.31
CA LEU A 47 24.81 -4.04 -26.44
C LEU A 47 24.56 -4.79 -27.76
N LYS A 48 24.47 -6.12 -27.73
CA LYS A 48 24.07 -6.92 -28.91
C LYS A 48 22.66 -6.60 -29.35
N THR A 49 21.72 -6.56 -28.40
CA THR A 49 20.32 -6.21 -28.66
C THR A 49 20.20 -4.77 -29.11
N ALA A 50 20.91 -3.84 -28.47
CA ALA A 50 20.91 -2.43 -28.90
C ALA A 50 21.41 -2.27 -30.35
N LYS A 51 22.52 -2.92 -30.72
CA LYS A 51 23.05 -2.93 -32.09
C LYS A 51 22.06 -3.57 -33.07
N ALA A 52 21.46 -4.71 -32.71
CA ALA A 52 20.50 -5.42 -33.56
C ALA A 52 19.21 -4.63 -33.79
N LEU A 53 18.77 -3.85 -32.80
CA LEU A 53 17.59 -2.97 -32.90
C LEU A 53 17.93 -1.58 -33.48
N GLY A 54 19.20 -1.31 -33.85
CA GLY A 54 19.63 0.00 -34.34
C GLY A 54 19.56 1.11 -33.29
N LEU A 55 19.50 0.76 -32.00
CA LEU A 55 19.44 1.71 -30.90
C LEU A 55 20.83 2.23 -30.58
N THR A 56 21.04 3.53 -30.76
CA THR A 56 22.26 4.21 -30.32
C THR A 56 22.12 4.59 -28.85
N LEU A 57 22.84 3.92 -27.97
CA LEU A 57 22.81 4.21 -26.54
C LEU A 57 23.76 5.37 -26.19
N PRO A 58 23.27 6.41 -25.47
CA PRO A 58 24.11 7.50 -25.00
C PRO A 58 25.23 6.99 -24.08
N ARG A 59 26.44 7.58 -24.19
CA ARG A 59 27.56 7.26 -23.29
C ARG A 59 27.22 7.48 -21.81
N SER A 60 26.31 8.41 -21.50
CA SER A 60 25.85 8.67 -20.13
C SER A 60 25.10 7.48 -19.51
N ILE A 61 24.40 6.68 -20.31
CA ILE A 61 23.72 5.46 -19.86
C ILE A 61 24.72 4.33 -19.70
N LEU A 62 25.63 4.17 -20.66
CA LEU A 62 26.68 3.15 -20.60
C LEU A 62 27.61 3.36 -19.41
N ALA A 63 27.92 4.61 -19.07
CA ALA A 63 28.74 4.96 -17.92
C ALA A 63 28.08 4.67 -16.56
N ARG A 64 26.74 4.50 -16.54
CA ARG A 64 25.97 4.18 -15.34
C ARG A 64 25.57 2.71 -15.28
N ALA A 65 25.81 1.94 -16.33
CA ALA A 65 25.46 0.53 -16.36
C ALA A 65 26.38 -0.26 -15.44
N ASP A 66 25.81 -1.00 -14.51
CA ASP A 66 26.54 -1.90 -13.62
C ASP A 66 27.07 -3.13 -14.40
N ARG A 67 26.37 -3.51 -15.47
CA ARG A 67 26.75 -4.64 -16.32
C ARG A 67 26.43 -4.38 -17.79
N LEU A 68 27.39 -4.73 -18.64
CA LEU A 68 27.24 -4.75 -20.09
C LEU A 68 27.25 -6.20 -20.58
N ILE A 69 26.36 -6.52 -21.52
CA ILE A 69 26.28 -7.83 -22.17
C ILE A 69 26.50 -7.62 -23.67
N GLU A 70 27.46 -8.34 -24.26
CA GLU A 70 27.85 -8.32 -25.69
C GLU A 70 27.43 -9.59 -26.43
#